data_AF-A0A2M9MZT8-F1
#
_entry.id   AF-A0A2M9MZT8-F1
#
_cell.length_a   1.000
_cell.length_b   1.000
_cell.length_c   1.000
_cell.angle_alpha   90.00
_cell.angle_beta   90.00
_cell.angle_gamma   90.00
#
_symmetry.space_group_name_H-M   'P 1'
#
loop_
_entity.id
_entity.type
_entity.pdbx_description
1 polymer ?
#
loop_
_entity_poly.entity_id
_entity_poly.type
_entity_poly.pdbx_seq_one_letter_code
_entity_poly.pdbx_strand_id
1 'polypeptide(L)'
;MKGKFYKITGIIFVIFSGILYTLERCANWIASGLSAQGLASFSGNGSLSEPWVDLKDNVFVIPFLVIGIVSFLYGLYRNFNIRGH
;
A
#
# COMPACT_ATOMS: atom_id res chain seq x y z
N MET A 1 7.23 -14.54 24.67
CA MET A 1 7.61 -14.55 23.22
C MET A 1 6.49 -14.12 22.28
N LYS A 2 5.23 -14.55 22.45
CA LYS A 2 4.12 -14.27 21.51
C LYS A 2 3.83 -12.77 21.24
N GLY A 3 3.98 -11.88 22.22
CA GLY A 3 3.72 -10.44 22.01
C GLY A 3 4.68 -9.74 21.04
N LYS A 4 5.95 -10.18 20.97
CA LYS A 4 6.93 -9.66 20.01
C LYS A 4 6.60 -10.11 18.58
N PHE A 5 6.06 -11.32 18.43
CA PHE A 5 5.64 -11.87 17.14
C PHE A 5 4.54 -11.02 16.49
N TYR A 6 3.44 -10.74 17.21
CA TYR A 6 2.35 -9.89 16.68
C TYR A 6 2.81 -8.48 16.31
N LYS A 7 3.76 -7.90 17.08
CA LYS A 7 4.34 -6.59 16.76
C LYS A 7 5.13 -6.63 15.44
N ILE A 8 6.00 -7.63 15.26
CA ILE A 8 6.82 -7.78 14.05
C ILE A 8 5.93 -8.07 12.84
N THR A 9 5.00 -9.02 12.97
CA THR A 9 4.06 -9.37 11.90
C THR A 9 3.18 -8.19 11.49
N GLY A 10 2.67 -7.40 12.45
CA GLY A 10 1.91 -6.18 12.16
C GLY A 10 2.70 -5.14 11.38
N ILE A 11 3.97 -4.91 11.74
CA ILE A 11 4.86 -4.01 11.01
C ILE A 11 5.07 -4.49 9.57
N ILE A 12 5.32 -5.78 9.38
CA ILE A 12 5.51 -6.37 8.04
C ILE A 12 4.27 -6.14 7.18
N PHE A 13 3.06 -6.38 7.71
CA PHE A 13 1.82 -6.16 6.96
C PHE A 13 1.58 -4.69 6.57
N VAL A 14 1.91 -3.74 7.46
CA VAL A 14 1.82 -2.30 7.14
C VAL A 14 2.81 -1.91 6.06
N ILE A 15 4.06 -2.37 6.15
CA ILE A 15 5.09 -2.12 5.12
C ILE A 15 4.64 -2.72 3.78
N PHE A 16 4.14 -3.95 3.78
CA PHE A 16 3.67 -4.62 2.57
C PHE A 16 2.50 -3.89 1.91
N SER A 17 1.56 -3.37 2.70
CA SER A 17 0.46 -2.54 2.19
C SER A 17 0.98 -1.27 1.49
N GLY A 18 1.95 -0.57 2.09
CA GLY A 18 2.61 0.59 1.47
C GLY A 18 3.35 0.24 0.17
N ILE A 19 4.02 -0.91 0.13
CA ILE A 19 4.68 -1.42 -1.08
C ILE A 19 3.65 -1.68 -2.18
N LEU A 20 2.55 -2.38 -1.89
CA LEU A 20 1.49 -2.69 -2.86
C LEU A 20 0.86 -1.41 -3.45
N TYR A 21 0.59 -0.42 -2.59
CA TYR A 21 0.06 0.87 -3.04
C TYR A 21 1.04 1.61 -3.97
N THR A 22 2.34 1.60 -3.61
CA THR A 22 3.39 2.23 -4.42
C THR A 22 3.55 1.52 -5.76
N LEU A 23 3.45 0.19 -5.77
CA LEU A 23 3.59 -0.65 -6.97
C LEU A 23 2.46 -0.36 -7.96
N GLU A 24 1.22 -0.26 -7.50
CA GLU A 24 0.11 0.11 -8.38
C GLU A 24 0.21 1.53 -8.90
N ARG A 25 0.67 2.47 -8.07
CA ARG A 25 0.91 3.82 -8.54
C ARG A 25 1.98 3.85 -9.63
N CYS A 26 3.07 3.10 -9.45
CA CYS A 26 4.11 2.97 -10.46
C CYS A 26 3.59 2.32 -11.75
N ALA A 27 2.81 1.24 -11.64
CA ALA A 27 2.20 0.57 -12.79
C ALA A 27 1.24 1.49 -13.57
N ASN A 28 0.40 2.25 -12.88
CA ASN A 28 -0.53 3.18 -13.54
C ASN A 28 0.21 4.35 -14.22
N TRP A 29 1.30 4.83 -13.62
CA TRP A 29 2.19 5.82 -14.24
C TRP A 29 2.82 5.29 -15.53
N ILE A 30 3.32 4.06 -15.52
CA ILE A 30 3.92 3.43 -16.70
C ILE A 30 2.85 3.22 -17.78
N ALA A 31 1.67 2.70 -17.43
CA ALA A 31 0.57 2.46 -18.36
C ALA A 31 0.06 3.77 -18.99
N SER A 32 -0.08 4.82 -18.20
CA SER A 32 -0.49 6.15 -18.67
C SER A 32 0.58 6.80 -19.55
N GLY A 33 1.87 6.64 -19.20
CA GLY A 33 2.98 7.10 -20.03
C GLY A 33 3.09 6.37 -21.36
N LEU A 34 2.82 5.05 -21.38
CA LEU A 34 2.85 4.24 -22.59
C LEU A 34 1.69 4.58 -23.53
N SER A 35 0.49 4.73 -22.98
CA SER A 35 -0.70 5.13 -23.74
C SER A 35 -0.60 6.55 -24.29
N ALA A 36 -0.08 7.51 -23.51
CA ALA A 36 0.16 8.87 -23.98
C ALA A 36 1.20 8.94 -25.11
N GLN A 37 2.29 8.16 -25.03
CA GLN A 37 3.27 8.06 -26.11
C GLN A 37 2.67 7.41 -27.37
N GLY A 38 1.87 6.35 -27.22
CA GLY A 38 1.14 5.75 -28.33
C GLY A 38 0.21 6.74 -29.02
N LEU A 39 -0.55 7.52 -28.23
CA LEU A 39 -1.46 8.55 -28.74
C LEU A 39 -0.70 9.69 -29.42
N ALA A 40 0.41 10.18 -28.83
CA ALA A 40 1.25 11.21 -29.42
C ALA A 40 1.84 10.77 -30.78
N SER A 41 2.21 9.50 -30.89
CA SER A 41 2.75 8.91 -32.12
C SER A 41 1.72 8.79 -33.24
N PHE A 42 0.43 8.62 -32.90
CA PHE A 42 -0.64 8.43 -33.87
C PHE A 42 -1.46 9.68 -34.19
N SER A 43 -1.71 10.57 -33.23
CA SER A 43 -2.65 11.69 -33.37
C SER A 43 -2.02 13.08 -33.16
N GLY A 44 -0.71 13.17 -32.90
CA GLY A 44 0.03 14.44 -32.76
C GLY A 44 -0.30 15.27 -31.52
N ASN A 45 -1.35 14.91 -30.76
CA ASN A 45 -1.75 15.58 -29.51
C ASN A 45 -1.64 14.58 -28.34
N GLY A 46 -0.49 14.59 -27.66
CA GLY A 46 -0.25 13.82 -26.45
C GLY A 46 -0.75 14.56 -25.21
N SER A 47 -2.06 14.59 -24.98
CA SER A 47 -2.60 15.05 -23.70
C SER A 47 -2.30 14.01 -22.64
N LEU A 48 -1.37 14.31 -21.73
CA LEU A 48 -1.12 13.50 -20.53
C LEU A 48 -2.28 13.73 -19.54
N SER A 49 -3.21 12.78 -19.44
CA SER A 49 -4.05 12.72 -18.24
C SER A 49 -3.16 12.33 -17.07
N GLU A 50 -3.16 13.12 -16.00
CA GLU A 50 -2.46 12.75 -14.77
C GLU A 50 -3.05 11.43 -14.25
N PRO A 51 -2.23 10.37 -14.09
CA PRO A 51 -2.72 9.10 -13.56
C PRO A 51 -3.22 9.30 -12.13
N TRP A 52 -4.55 9.35 -11.97
CA TRP A 52 -5.19 9.31 -10.66
C TRP A 52 -5.28 7.86 -10.21
N VAL A 53 -4.64 7.55 -9.08
CA VAL A 53 -4.72 6.24 -8.42
C VAL A 53 -5.31 6.48 -7.05
N ASP A 54 -6.48 5.89 -6.80
CA ASP A 54 -7.14 5.97 -5.51
C ASP A 54 -6.67 4.81 -4.62
N LEU A 55 -6.69 5.00 -3.32
CA LEU A 55 -6.31 3.97 -2.34
C LEU A 55 -7.24 2.75 -2.39
N LYS A 56 -8.40 2.90 -3.03
CA LYS A 56 -9.43 1.88 -3.21
C LYS A 56 -9.26 1.03 -4.46
N ASP A 57 -8.38 1.44 -5.39
CA ASP A 57 -8.15 0.69 -6.63
C ASP A 57 -7.48 -0.66 -6.33
N ASN A 58 -6.67 -0.72 -5.26
CA ASN A 58 -6.09 -1.97 -4.80
C ASN A 58 -6.95 -2.65 -3.72
N VAL A 59 -7.60 -3.75 -4.10
CA VAL A 59 -8.34 -4.61 -3.16
C VAL A 59 -7.45 -5.15 -2.03
N PHE A 60 -6.13 -5.25 -2.21
CA PHE A 60 -5.22 -5.80 -1.20
C PHE A 60 -4.64 -4.74 -0.25
N VAL A 61 -4.56 -3.46 -0.64
CA VAL A 61 -3.92 -2.41 0.17
C VAL A 61 -4.69 -2.17 1.46
N ILE A 62 -6.00 -1.95 1.37
CA ILE A 62 -6.88 -1.64 2.52
C ILE A 62 -6.91 -2.79 3.54
N PRO A 63 -7.21 -4.06 3.17
CA PRO A 63 -7.26 -5.14 4.15
C PRO A 63 -5.89 -5.44 4.77
N PHE A 64 -4.79 -5.37 4.01
CA PHE A 64 -3.44 -5.55 4.58
C PHE A 64 -3.08 -4.42 5.55
N LEU A 65 -3.46 -3.18 5.24
CA LEU A 65 -3.27 -2.04 6.15
C LEU A 65 -4.05 -2.24 7.45
N VAL A 66 -5.33 -2.59 7.35
CA VAL A 66 -6.21 -2.79 8.52
C VAL A 66 -5.70 -3.94 9.39
N ILE A 67 -5.40 -5.10 8.80
CA ILE A 67 -4.89 -6.27 9.52
C ILE A 67 -3.53 -5.95 10.16
N GLY A 68 -2.67 -5.21 9.47
CA GLY A 68 -1.38 -4.77 9.97
C GLY A 68 -1.50 -3.83 11.18
N ILE A 69 -2.34 -2.80 11.09
CA ILE A 69 -2.59 -1.85 12.18
C ILE A 69 -3.20 -2.57 13.39
N VAL A 70 -4.22 -3.40 13.19
CA VAL A 70 -4.88 -4.14 14.29
C VAL A 70 -3.89 -5.09 14.97
N SER A 71 -3.07 -5.82 14.20
CA SER A 71 -2.05 -6.72 14.75
C SER A 71 -0.96 -5.97 15.50
N PHE A 72 -0.54 -4.82 14.99
CA PHE A 72 0.44 -3.95 15.65
C PHE A 72 -0.10 -3.39 16.97
N LEU A 73 -1.31 -2.82 16.96
CA LEU A 73 -1.99 -2.29 18.15
C LEU A 73 -2.21 -3.39 19.20
N TYR A 74 -2.65 -4.58 18.78
CA TYR A 74 -2.81 -5.72 19.68
C TYR A 74 -1.46 -6.17 20.29
N GLY A 75 -0.40 -6.21 19.49
CA GLY A 75 0.96 -6.49 19.96
C GLY A 75 1.46 -5.43 20.96
N LEU A 76 1.12 -4.16 20.75
CA LEU A 76 1.51 -3.05 21.62
C LEU A 76 0.73 -3.06 22.94
N TYR A 77 -0.60 -3.20 22.89
CA TYR A 77 -1.46 -3.34 24.06
C TYR A 77 -1.02 -4.51 24.94
N ARG A 78 -0.78 -5.68 24.34
CA ARG A 78 -0.32 -6.86 25.08
C ARG A 78 1.05 -6.66 25.71
N ASN A 79 1.96 -5.93 25.07
CA ASN A 79 3.28 -5.64 25.64
C ASN A 79 3.18 -4.64 26.82
N PHE A 80 2.28 -3.65 26.72
CA PHE A 80 2.02 -2.69 27.79
C PHE A 80 1.41 -3.37 29.03
N ASN A 81 0.44 -4.25 28.83
CA ASN A 81 -0.25 -4.94 29.93
C ASN A 81 0.65 -5.95 30.67
N ILE A 82 1.67 -6.51 30.00
CA ILE A 82 2.65 -7.41 30.62
C ILE A 82 3.72 -6.65 31.42
N ARG A 83 3.92 -5.35 31.15
CA ARG A 83 4.91 -4.51 31.86
C ARG A 83 4.32 -3.73 33.04
N GLY A 84 3.00 -3.74 33.21
CA GLY A 84 2.29 -3.06 34.30
C GLY A 84 2.08 -3.90 35.56
N HIS A 85 2.60 -5.13 35.60
CA HIS A 85 2.60 -6.02 36.77
C HIS A 85 4.03 -6.44 37.13
#